data_AF-A0A497SN92-F1
#
_entry.id   AF-A0A497SN92-F1
#
_cell.length_a   1.000
_cell.length_b   1.000
_cell.length_c   1.000
_cell.angle_alpha   90.00
_cell.angle_beta   90.00
_cell.angle_gamma   90.00
#
_symmetry.space_group_name_H-M   'P 1'
#
loop_
_entity.id
_entity.type
_entity.pdbx_description
1 polymer ?
#
loop_
_entity_poly.entity_id
_entity_poly.type
_entity_poly.pdbx_seq_one_letter_code
_entity_poly.pdbx_strand_id
1 'polypeptide(L)'
;MRLDEFIGKTTARVVSLSDASVLLVTKRQNSSIFDLTLFKEDRNRINRIKYSVNVSKLPAGSIARIRAVVIEAINKGILKSGDNVLCVTDKSLGEQFEGLFLLFKIDEEFLNVSEKKIEKESKQNVFETLLNIAREIGREGREGRKIGTGFIFGDSKNVMKKSTQLILNPFSSAKYNIMQAGLKETIKEFAQLDGFFVVGEDGVIHAAGRYLSIDTSGIDMPGLGARHLSAAAITRETDAVAIVVSESGGIIRVFKGGKMIKEESP
;
A
#
# COMPACT_ATOMS: atom_id res chain seq x y z
N MET A 1 -34.72 -8.85 15.33
CA MET A 1 -33.78 -7.77 14.98
C MET A 1 -33.55 -7.85 13.49
N ARG A 2 -33.65 -6.74 12.76
CA ARG A 2 -33.61 -6.71 11.28
C ARG A 2 -32.21 -6.29 10.80
N LEU A 3 -31.85 -6.66 9.56
CA LEU A 3 -30.50 -6.48 9.03
C LEU A 3 -30.16 -4.99 8.85
N ASP A 4 -31.17 -4.19 8.47
CA ASP A 4 -31.10 -2.73 8.31
C ASP A 4 -30.75 -1.98 9.60
N GLU A 5 -31.03 -2.54 10.78
CA GLU A 5 -30.63 -1.98 12.08
C GLU A 5 -29.11 -2.06 12.31
N PHE A 6 -28.40 -2.96 11.61
CA PHE A 6 -26.96 -3.16 11.78
C PHE A 6 -26.11 -2.52 10.68
N ILE A 7 -26.57 -2.59 9.43
CA ILE A 7 -25.77 -2.17 8.26
C ILE A 7 -26.39 -0.99 7.50
N GLY A 8 -27.51 -0.46 7.99
CA GLY A 8 -28.25 0.62 7.34
C GLY A 8 -29.21 0.12 6.26
N LYS A 9 -30.28 0.89 6.02
CA LYS A 9 -31.38 0.54 5.10
C LYS A 9 -30.93 0.31 3.66
N THR A 10 -29.97 1.11 3.17
CA THR A 10 -29.46 1.01 1.79
C THR A 10 -28.72 -0.30 1.57
N THR A 11 -27.82 -0.65 2.49
CA THR A 11 -27.03 -1.89 2.40
C THR A 11 -27.91 -3.12 2.57
N ALA A 12 -28.86 -3.11 3.51
CA ALA A 12 -29.82 -4.20 3.67
C ALA A 12 -30.64 -4.45 2.38
N ARG A 13 -30.99 -3.39 1.64
CA ARG A 13 -31.68 -3.51 0.36
C ARG A 13 -30.79 -4.15 -0.71
N VAL A 14 -29.52 -3.77 -0.81
CA VAL A 14 -28.55 -4.39 -1.75
C VAL A 14 -28.37 -5.88 -1.44
N VAL A 15 -28.28 -6.25 -0.16
CA VAL A 15 -28.17 -7.64 0.29
C VAL A 15 -29.39 -8.46 -0.11
N SER A 16 -30.59 -7.94 0.15
CA SER A 16 -31.84 -8.62 -0.20
C SER A 16 -32.01 -8.84 -1.72
N LEU A 17 -31.44 -7.96 -2.55
CA LEU A 17 -31.53 -8.04 -4.01
C LEU A 17 -30.46 -8.95 -4.64
N SER A 18 -29.40 -9.27 -3.90
CA SER A 18 -28.23 -10.01 -4.43
C SER A 18 -28.03 -11.40 -3.82
N ASP A 19 -28.91 -11.80 -2.90
CA ASP A 19 -28.78 -13.04 -2.10
C ASP A 19 -27.37 -13.19 -1.49
N ALA A 20 -26.81 -12.05 -1.06
CA ALA A 20 -25.42 -11.98 -0.62
C ALA A 20 -25.28 -12.22 0.87
N SER A 21 -24.23 -12.95 1.26
CA SER A 21 -23.82 -12.98 2.67
C SER A 21 -23.05 -11.70 3.01
N VAL A 22 -23.36 -11.07 4.15
CA VAL A 22 -22.70 -9.82 4.56
C VAL A 22 -21.50 -10.14 5.44
N LEU A 23 -20.31 -9.79 4.98
CA LEU A 23 -19.09 -9.91 5.75
C LEU A 23 -18.69 -8.53 6.27
N LEU A 24 -18.95 -8.26 7.55
CA LEU A 24 -18.53 -7.02 8.20
C LEU A 24 -17.16 -7.23 8.84
N VAL A 25 -16.21 -6.35 8.51
CA VAL A 25 -14.84 -6.47 8.99
C VAL A 25 -14.46 -5.25 9.81
N THR A 26 -14.15 -5.47 11.08
CA THR A 26 -13.77 -4.42 12.04
C THR A 26 -12.41 -4.71 12.61
N LYS A 27 -11.50 -3.73 12.58
CA LYS A 27 -10.19 -3.85 13.25
C LYS A 27 -10.34 -3.73 14.75
N ARG A 28 -9.71 -4.64 15.51
CA ARG A 28 -9.55 -4.44 16.97
C ARG A 28 -8.53 -3.34 17.22
N GLN A 29 -8.85 -2.42 18.15
CA GLN A 29 -7.99 -1.30 18.50
C GLN A 29 -6.54 -1.74 18.72
N ASN A 30 -5.61 -1.02 18.09
CA ASN A 30 -4.17 -1.23 18.21
C ASN A 30 -3.65 -2.65 17.92
N SER A 31 -4.38 -3.44 17.13
CA SER A 31 -3.95 -4.80 16.77
C SER A 31 -4.00 -5.05 15.27
N SER A 32 -3.25 -6.07 14.83
CA SER A 32 -3.36 -6.63 13.49
C SER A 32 -4.49 -7.66 13.36
N ILE A 33 -5.35 -7.75 14.36
CA ILE A 33 -6.48 -8.67 14.43
C ILE A 33 -7.73 -7.93 13.95
N PHE A 34 -8.41 -8.54 13.00
CA PHE A 34 -9.70 -8.07 12.49
C PHE A 34 -10.78 -9.04 12.94
N ASP A 35 -11.84 -8.50 13.52
CA ASP A 35 -13.06 -9.22 13.81
C ASP A 35 -13.93 -9.25 12.55
N LEU A 36 -14.28 -10.46 12.13
CA LEU A 36 -15.20 -10.74 11.05
C LEU A 36 -16.55 -11.07 11.65
N THR A 37 -17.58 -10.32 11.27
CA THR A 37 -18.97 -10.66 11.57
C THR A 37 -19.66 -11.01 10.26
N LEU A 38 -19.96 -12.30 10.07
CA LEU A 38 -20.83 -12.73 8.98
C LEU A 38 -22.29 -12.59 9.43
N PHE A 39 -23.11 -11.95 8.60
CA PHE A 39 -24.56 -12.03 8.68
C PHE A 39 -25.07 -12.84 7.49
N LYS A 40 -25.78 -13.93 7.79
CA LYS A 40 -26.47 -14.75 6.80
C LYS A 40 -27.95 -14.76 7.12
N GLU A 41 -28.78 -14.38 6.15
CA GLU A 41 -30.23 -14.46 6.28
C GLU A 41 -30.69 -15.86 5.86
N ASP A 42 -31.40 -16.55 6.76
CA ASP A 42 -31.99 -17.85 6.50
C ASP A 42 -33.43 -17.84 7.04
N ARG A 43 -34.42 -17.99 6.16
CA ARG A 43 -35.87 -18.05 6.50
C ARG A 43 -36.33 -16.97 7.50
N ASN A 44 -36.05 -15.69 7.21
CA ASN A 44 -36.34 -14.52 8.07
C ASN A 44 -35.61 -14.50 9.44
N ARG A 45 -34.56 -15.30 9.62
CA ARG A 45 -33.66 -15.23 10.78
C ARG A 45 -32.27 -14.83 10.33
N ILE A 46 -31.70 -13.86 11.03
CA ILE A 46 -30.33 -13.40 10.79
C ILE A 46 -29.40 -14.21 11.69
N ASN A 47 -28.60 -15.08 11.09
CA ASN A 47 -27.54 -15.78 11.78
C ASN A 47 -26.29 -14.91 11.79
N ARG A 48 -25.83 -14.56 12.99
CA ARG A 48 -24.60 -13.80 13.22
C ARG A 48 -23.50 -14.75 13.65
N ILE A 49 -22.40 -14.76 12.90
CA ILE A 49 -21.22 -15.54 13.27
C ILE A 49 -20.02 -14.62 13.38
N LYS A 50 -19.31 -14.67 14.52
CA LYS A 50 -18.14 -13.84 14.80
C LYS A 50 -16.86 -14.67 14.75
N TYR A 51 -15.85 -14.14 14.08
CA TYR A 51 -14.51 -14.71 14.00
C TYR A 51 -13.46 -13.62 14.15
N SER A 52 -12.22 -14.02 14.44
CA SER A 52 -11.08 -13.13 14.39
C SER A 52 -10.02 -13.69 13.44
N VAL A 53 -9.44 -12.83 12.63
CA VAL A 53 -8.37 -13.16 11.67
C VAL A 53 -7.19 -12.24 11.91
N ASN A 54 -5.99 -12.81 11.97
CA ASN A 54 -4.76 -12.04 12.10
C ASN A 54 -4.18 -11.79 10.71
N VAL A 55 -4.16 -10.53 10.26
CA VAL A 55 -3.61 -10.11 8.96
C VAL A 55 -2.33 -9.28 9.12
N SER A 56 -1.62 -9.44 10.24
CA SER A 56 -0.35 -8.74 10.54
C SER A 56 0.69 -8.82 9.44
N LYS A 57 0.69 -9.91 8.66
CA LYS A 57 1.66 -10.14 7.58
C LYS A 57 1.30 -9.46 6.26
N LEU A 58 0.15 -8.80 6.14
CA LEU A 58 -0.33 -8.22 4.88
C LEU A 58 -0.36 -6.68 4.94
N PRO A 59 0.01 -5.97 3.85
CA PRO A 59 0.09 -4.52 3.85
C PRO A 59 -1.26 -3.85 4.02
N ALA A 60 -1.26 -2.69 4.68
CA ALA A 60 -2.46 -1.88 4.89
C ALA A 60 -3.02 -1.32 3.60
N GLY A 61 -4.35 -1.20 3.50
CA GLY A 61 -5.01 -0.57 2.36
C GLY A 61 -5.05 -1.40 1.06
N SER A 62 -4.67 -2.68 1.09
CA SER A 62 -4.65 -3.54 -0.10
C SER A 62 -5.87 -4.47 -0.17
N ILE A 63 -6.38 -4.71 -1.39
CA ILE A 63 -7.38 -5.77 -1.68
C ILE A 63 -6.91 -7.14 -1.16
N ALA A 64 -5.60 -7.35 -1.05
CA ALA A 64 -4.99 -8.54 -0.44
C ALA A 64 -5.50 -8.82 0.99
N ARG A 65 -5.74 -7.79 1.83
CA ARG A 65 -6.31 -8.00 3.17
C ARG A 65 -7.75 -8.49 3.10
N ILE A 66 -8.55 -7.92 2.20
CA ILE A 66 -9.94 -8.34 1.97
C ILE A 66 -9.96 -9.78 1.47
N ARG A 67 -9.10 -10.11 0.50
CA ARG A 67 -8.97 -11.47 -0.03
C ARG A 67 -8.54 -12.48 1.04
N ALA A 68 -7.53 -12.16 1.85
CA ALA A 68 -7.08 -13.04 2.93
C ALA A 68 -8.17 -13.29 3.99
N VAL A 69 -8.91 -12.26 4.34
CA VAL A 69 -10.08 -12.35 5.23
C VAL A 69 -11.14 -13.31 4.68
N VAL A 70 -11.41 -13.24 3.38
CA VAL A 70 -12.42 -14.09 2.72
C VAL A 70 -11.91 -15.53 2.60
N ILE A 71 -10.64 -15.74 2.22
CA ILE A 71 -10.01 -17.07 2.17
C ILE A 71 -10.07 -17.74 3.55
N GLU A 72 -9.74 -17.03 4.62
CA GLU A 72 -9.83 -17.57 5.97
C GLU A 72 -11.27 -17.92 6.37
N ALA A 73 -12.24 -17.13 5.92
CA ALA A 73 -13.65 -17.45 6.11
C ALA A 73 -14.06 -18.74 5.36
N ILE A 74 -13.51 -18.97 4.17
CA ILE A 74 -13.72 -20.21 3.41
C ILE A 74 -13.07 -21.41 4.10
N ASN A 75 -11.82 -21.28 4.57
CA ASN A 75 -11.10 -22.33 5.29
C ASN A 75 -11.85 -22.79 6.55
N LYS A 76 -12.56 -21.88 7.21
CA LYS A 76 -13.42 -22.19 8.37
C LYS A 76 -14.81 -22.71 7.99
N GLY A 77 -15.10 -22.91 6.71
CA GLY A 77 -16.37 -23.41 6.19
C GLY A 77 -17.53 -22.41 6.26
N ILE A 78 -17.23 -21.12 6.47
CA ILE A 78 -18.22 -20.06 6.65
C ILE A 78 -18.77 -19.56 5.31
N LEU A 79 -17.86 -19.44 4.33
CA LEU A 79 -18.13 -19.08 2.95
C LEU A 79 -17.75 -20.25 2.04
N LYS A 80 -18.39 -20.36 0.88
CA LYS A 80 -18.10 -21.40 -0.11
C LYS A 80 -17.92 -20.78 -1.50
N SER A 81 -17.24 -21.51 -2.37
CA SER A 81 -17.21 -21.19 -3.79
C SER A 81 -18.64 -21.11 -4.32
N GLY A 82 -18.95 -20.06 -5.08
CA GLY A 82 -20.28 -19.74 -5.58
C GLY A 82 -21.07 -18.73 -4.73
N ASP A 83 -20.66 -18.45 -3.49
CA ASP A 83 -21.35 -17.46 -2.65
C ASP A 83 -21.15 -16.03 -3.19
N ASN A 84 -22.23 -15.25 -3.22
CA ASN A 84 -22.16 -13.80 -3.38
C ASN A 84 -21.84 -13.19 -2.00
N VAL A 85 -20.77 -12.40 -1.91
CA VAL A 85 -20.34 -11.79 -0.65
C VAL A 85 -20.34 -10.29 -0.80
N LEU A 86 -21.09 -9.63 0.09
CA LEU A 86 -21.01 -8.19 0.28
C LEU A 86 -20.06 -7.92 1.45
N CYS A 87 -18.83 -7.54 1.15
CA CYS A 87 -17.87 -7.15 2.17
C CYS A 87 -18.11 -5.68 2.53
N VAL A 88 -18.41 -5.43 3.81
CA VAL A 88 -18.54 -4.09 4.38
C VAL A 88 -17.32 -3.86 5.25
N THR A 89 -16.38 -3.07 4.74
CA THR A 89 -15.14 -2.79 5.45
C THR A 89 -15.23 -1.45 6.19
N ASP A 90 -14.91 -1.47 7.48
CA ASP A 90 -14.66 -0.23 8.24
C ASP A 90 -13.39 0.48 7.71
N LYS A 91 -13.24 1.78 7.98
CA LYS A 91 -12.15 2.70 7.56
C LYS A 91 -10.74 2.12 7.75
N SER A 92 -10.60 1.16 8.65
CA SER A 92 -9.36 0.52 9.07
C SER A 92 -8.77 -0.53 8.11
N LEU A 93 -9.50 -0.98 7.08
CA LEU A 93 -8.98 -1.88 6.04
C LEU A 93 -8.45 -1.15 4.80
N GLY A 94 -8.89 0.09 4.58
CA GLY A 94 -8.41 1.00 3.56
C GLY A 94 -8.86 2.41 3.87
N GLU A 95 -7.92 3.26 4.29
CA GLU A 95 -8.23 4.62 4.72
C GLU A 95 -8.64 5.55 3.55
N GLN A 96 -8.66 5.04 2.31
CA GLN A 96 -9.17 5.73 1.11
C GLN A 96 -10.63 5.43 0.78
N PHE A 97 -11.27 4.47 1.46
CA PHE A 97 -12.66 4.11 1.17
C PHE A 97 -13.54 4.26 2.40
N GLU A 98 -14.30 5.36 2.48
CA GLU A 98 -15.43 5.42 3.40
C GLU A 98 -16.56 4.52 2.86
N GLY A 99 -16.81 3.38 3.51
CA GLY A 99 -17.91 2.49 3.15
C GLY A 99 -17.69 1.76 1.83
N LEU A 100 -16.56 1.07 1.67
CA LEU A 100 -16.36 0.17 0.54
C LEU A 100 -17.33 -1.01 0.63
N PHE A 101 -18.28 -1.05 -0.30
CA PHE A 101 -19.19 -2.18 -0.54
C PHE A 101 -18.64 -2.99 -1.71
N LEU A 102 -17.90 -4.05 -1.42
CA LEU A 102 -17.47 -4.99 -2.47
C LEU A 102 -18.47 -6.13 -2.55
N LEU A 103 -19.25 -6.16 -3.62
CA LEU A 103 -20.01 -7.34 -4.02
C LEU A 103 -19.18 -8.13 -5.02
N PHE A 104 -18.77 -9.34 -4.65
CA PHE A 104 -18.07 -10.24 -5.56
C PHE A 104 -18.55 -11.67 -5.35
N LYS A 105 -18.43 -12.47 -6.40
CA LYS A 105 -18.66 -13.90 -6.35
C LYS A 105 -17.34 -14.59 -6.04
N ILE A 106 -17.36 -15.53 -5.11
CA ILE A 106 -16.19 -16.38 -4.86
C ILE A 106 -16.13 -17.42 -5.99
N ASP A 107 -15.09 -17.36 -6.81
CA ASP A 107 -14.81 -18.31 -7.89
C ASP A 107 -13.43 -18.98 -7.69
N GLU A 108 -13.08 -19.92 -8.57
CA GLU A 108 -11.78 -20.60 -8.50
C GLU A 108 -10.60 -19.64 -8.69
N GLU A 109 -10.78 -18.56 -9.45
CA GLU A 109 -9.71 -17.57 -9.67
C GLU A 109 -9.42 -16.77 -8.39
N PHE A 110 -10.46 -16.46 -7.61
CA PHE A 110 -10.36 -15.84 -6.30
C PHE A 110 -9.66 -16.75 -5.26
N LEU A 111 -9.94 -18.07 -5.34
CA LEU A 111 -9.39 -19.08 -4.44
C LEU A 111 -7.94 -19.47 -4.75
N ASN A 112 -7.59 -19.57 -6.02
CA ASN A 112 -6.28 -20.03 -6.50
C ASN A 112 -5.18 -18.95 -6.42
N VAL A 113 -5.46 -17.82 -5.77
CA VAL A 113 -4.45 -16.78 -5.56
C VAL A 113 -3.46 -17.26 -4.50
N SER A 114 -2.34 -17.82 -4.95
CA SER A 114 -1.23 -18.22 -4.08
C SER A 114 -0.74 -17.06 -3.20
N GLU A 115 -0.22 -17.36 -2.02
CA GLU A 115 0.44 -16.37 -1.14
C GLU A 115 1.50 -15.56 -1.91
N LYS A 116 2.24 -16.20 -2.82
CA LYS A 116 3.20 -15.54 -3.72
C LYS A 116 2.54 -14.52 -4.66
N LYS A 117 1.34 -14.80 -5.18
CA LYS A 117 0.58 -13.87 -6.03
C LYS A 117 0.09 -12.68 -5.19
N ILE A 118 -0.38 -12.93 -3.96
CA ILE A 118 -0.78 -11.88 -3.01
C ILE A 118 0.41 -10.99 -2.65
N GLU A 119 1.56 -11.57 -2.31
CA GLU A 119 2.79 -10.83 -2.01
C GLU A 119 3.23 -10.00 -3.21
N LYS A 120 3.21 -10.57 -4.42
CA LYS A 120 3.55 -9.84 -5.64
C LYS A 120 2.60 -8.66 -5.90
N GLU A 121 1.29 -8.87 -5.80
CA GLU A 121 0.28 -7.81 -5.93
C GLU A 121 0.47 -6.73 -4.86
N SER A 122 0.77 -7.15 -3.62
CA SER A 122 1.10 -6.25 -2.51
C SER A 122 2.31 -5.37 -2.83
N LYS A 123 3.42 -5.95 -3.27
CA LYS A 123 4.64 -5.20 -3.64
C LYS A 123 4.36 -4.23 -4.79
N GLN A 124 3.58 -4.67 -5.76
CA GLN A 124 3.15 -3.84 -6.88
C GLN A 124 2.30 -2.65 -6.40
N ASN A 125 1.34 -2.88 -5.50
CA ASN A 125 0.52 -1.80 -4.93
C ASN A 125 1.36 -0.76 -4.18
N VAL A 126 2.37 -1.20 -3.42
CA VAL A 126 3.30 -0.30 -2.73
C VAL A 126 4.09 0.54 -3.75
N PHE A 127 4.63 -0.10 -4.79
CA PHE A 127 5.35 0.58 -5.85
C PHE A 127 4.48 1.60 -6.60
N GLU A 128 3.26 1.22 -6.98
CA GLU A 128 2.30 2.14 -7.63
C GLU A 128 1.92 3.31 -6.70
N THR A 129 1.78 3.06 -5.40
CA THR A 129 1.52 4.13 -4.42
C THR A 129 2.68 5.12 -4.36
N LEU A 130 3.92 4.63 -4.33
CA LEU A 130 5.11 5.49 -4.39
C LEU A 130 5.18 6.31 -5.68
N LEU A 131 4.87 5.67 -6.81
CA LEU A 131 4.87 6.34 -8.11
C LEU A 131 3.78 7.41 -8.19
N ASN A 132 2.60 7.16 -7.64
CA ASN A 132 1.53 8.16 -7.53
C ASN A 132 1.93 9.35 -6.65
N ILE A 133 2.57 9.10 -5.50
CA ILE A 133 3.10 10.17 -4.65
C ILE A 133 4.17 10.98 -5.41
N ALA A 134 5.05 10.31 -6.15
CA ALA A 134 6.05 10.97 -6.98
C ALA A 134 5.41 11.85 -8.09
N ARG A 135 4.33 11.38 -8.73
CA ARG A 135 3.56 12.16 -9.71
C ARG A 135 2.98 13.42 -9.12
N GLU A 136 2.32 13.30 -7.99
CA GLU A 136 1.74 14.45 -7.32
C GLU A 136 2.81 15.44 -6.87
N ILE A 137 3.94 14.96 -6.35
CA ILE A 137 5.08 15.82 -6.02
C ILE A 137 5.62 16.52 -7.27
N GLY A 138 5.75 15.81 -8.39
CA GLY A 138 6.22 16.40 -9.65
C GLY A 138 5.25 17.44 -10.21
N ARG A 139 3.94 17.21 -10.08
CA ARG A 139 2.87 18.09 -10.59
C ARG A 139 2.64 19.31 -9.72
N GLU A 140 2.49 19.10 -8.41
CA GLU A 140 2.03 20.10 -7.46
C GLU A 140 3.19 20.77 -6.71
N GLY A 141 4.30 20.05 -6.57
CA GLY A 141 5.38 20.45 -5.69
C GLY A 141 4.92 20.53 -4.22
N ARG A 142 5.41 21.54 -3.49
CA ARG A 142 4.92 21.90 -2.15
C ARG A 142 4.73 23.41 -2.09
N GLU A 143 3.54 23.85 -1.65
CA GLU A 143 3.21 25.28 -1.49
C GLU A 143 3.52 26.13 -2.75
N GLY A 144 3.26 25.56 -3.94
CA GLY A 144 3.50 26.21 -5.23
C GLY A 144 4.96 26.25 -5.69
N ARG A 145 5.89 25.63 -4.93
CA ARG A 145 7.29 25.48 -5.32
C ARG A 145 7.54 24.09 -5.86
N LYS A 146 8.28 24.00 -6.96
CA LYS A 146 8.77 22.72 -7.45
C LYS A 146 9.76 22.15 -6.43
N ILE A 147 9.63 20.86 -6.15
CA ILE A 147 10.52 20.16 -5.22
C ILE A 147 11.09 18.94 -5.92
N GLY A 148 12.39 18.70 -5.76
CA GLY A 148 13.03 17.48 -6.20
C GLY A 148 13.16 16.52 -5.03
N THR A 149 12.84 15.25 -5.25
CA THR A 149 12.97 14.22 -4.20
C THR A 149 13.36 12.86 -4.78
N GLY A 150 13.61 11.88 -3.92
CA GLY A 150 13.92 10.52 -4.35
C GLY A 150 13.42 9.46 -3.36
N PHE A 151 12.96 8.33 -3.90
CA PHE A 151 12.53 7.16 -3.16
C PHE A 151 13.36 5.95 -3.58
N ILE A 152 13.85 5.19 -2.61
CA ILE A 152 14.45 3.87 -2.82
C ILE A 152 13.45 2.83 -2.32
N PHE A 153 13.03 1.93 -3.21
CA PHE A 153 12.06 0.88 -2.96
C PHE A 153 12.72 -0.50 -2.95
N GLY A 154 12.51 -1.26 -1.89
CA GLY A 154 13.08 -2.59 -1.72
C GLY A 154 14.54 -2.59 -1.27
N ASP A 155 15.07 -3.79 -1.02
CA ASP A 155 16.42 -4.07 -0.49
C ASP A 155 16.90 -3.09 0.60
N SER A 156 15.98 -2.70 1.49
CA SER A 156 16.20 -1.58 2.40
C SER A 156 17.37 -1.82 3.35
N LYS A 157 17.66 -3.08 3.71
CA LYS A 157 18.80 -3.42 4.57
C LYS A 157 20.13 -3.06 3.92
N ASN A 158 20.34 -3.42 2.65
CA ASN A 158 21.59 -3.12 1.96
C ASN A 158 21.69 -1.64 1.61
N VAL A 159 20.56 -1.02 1.21
CA VAL A 159 20.49 0.43 0.98
C VAL A 159 20.86 1.21 2.25
N MET A 160 20.37 0.80 3.42
CA MET A 160 20.70 1.45 4.69
C MET A 160 22.18 1.28 5.07
N LYS A 161 22.81 0.15 4.74
CA LYS A 161 24.26 -0.04 4.95
C LYS A 161 25.12 0.84 4.03
N LYS A 162 24.62 1.15 2.84
CA LYS A 162 25.27 1.98 1.82
C LYS A 162 24.80 3.43 1.83
N SER A 163 24.24 3.89 2.94
CA SER A 163 23.78 5.27 3.08
C SER A 163 24.05 5.81 4.48
N THR A 164 23.96 7.12 4.64
CA THR A 164 24.16 7.84 5.90
C THR A 164 22.97 8.75 6.17
N GLN A 165 22.62 8.91 7.44
CA GLN A 165 21.49 9.76 7.84
C GLN A 165 21.96 11.22 7.85
N LEU A 166 21.34 12.10 7.07
CA LEU A 166 21.69 13.52 7.06
C LEU A 166 20.97 14.32 8.14
N ILE A 167 19.70 13.99 8.37
CA ILE A 167 18.77 14.73 9.23
C ILE A 167 18.11 13.80 10.24
N LEU A 168 17.45 14.33 11.26
CA LEU A 168 16.65 13.50 12.16
C LEU A 168 15.60 12.70 11.35
N ASN A 169 15.57 11.39 11.54
CA ASN A 169 14.64 10.50 10.84
C ASN A 169 13.33 10.34 11.64
N PRO A 170 12.20 10.94 11.22
CA PRO A 170 10.93 10.82 11.93
C PRO A 170 10.32 9.41 11.82
N PHE A 171 10.77 8.60 10.86
CA PHE A 171 10.27 7.25 10.60
C PHE A 171 11.00 6.17 11.42
N SER A 172 11.96 6.54 12.27
CA SER A 172 12.75 5.60 13.06
C SER A 172 12.00 5.05 14.28
N SER A 173 11.08 5.83 14.86
CA SER A 173 10.41 5.53 16.13
C SER A 173 9.07 4.79 15.95
N ALA A 174 8.47 4.84 14.77
CA ALA A 174 7.20 4.18 14.46
C ALA A 174 7.18 3.62 13.04
N LYS A 175 6.49 2.49 12.86
CA LYS A 175 6.34 1.82 11.56
C LYS A 175 5.23 2.49 10.74
N TYR A 176 5.54 3.62 10.14
CA TYR A 176 4.66 4.26 9.17
C TYR A 176 4.67 3.50 7.84
N ASN A 177 3.50 3.34 7.23
CA ASN A 177 3.35 2.67 5.94
C ASN A 177 2.90 3.67 4.87
N ILE A 178 3.52 3.61 3.69
CA ILE A 178 3.23 4.50 2.55
C ILE A 178 1.76 4.48 2.10
N MET A 179 1.06 3.37 2.37
CA MET A 179 -0.35 3.20 2.03
C MET A 179 -1.31 3.72 3.11
N GLN A 180 -0.79 4.24 4.23
CA GLN A 180 -1.58 4.89 5.27
C GLN A 180 -2.08 6.26 4.76
N ALA A 181 -3.36 6.56 4.94
CA ALA A 181 -3.92 7.86 4.64
C ALA A 181 -3.36 8.95 5.57
N GLY A 182 -3.40 10.18 5.07
CA GLY A 182 -2.83 11.34 5.74
C GLY A 182 -1.30 11.38 5.72
N LEU A 183 -0.60 10.25 5.56
CA LEU A 183 0.87 10.21 5.56
C LEU A 183 1.49 10.92 4.35
N LYS A 184 0.75 11.00 3.25
CA LYS A 184 1.16 11.69 2.01
C LYS A 184 1.61 13.13 2.26
N GLU A 185 0.86 13.92 3.05
CA GLU A 185 1.24 15.31 3.32
C GLU A 185 2.52 15.38 4.15
N THR A 186 2.69 14.47 5.12
CA THR A 186 3.95 14.32 5.86
C THR A 186 5.11 13.98 4.92
N ILE A 187 4.92 13.07 3.96
CA ILE A 187 5.95 12.73 2.99
C ILE A 187 6.31 13.94 2.14
N LYS A 188 5.33 14.71 1.67
CA LYS A 188 5.58 15.95 0.92
C LYS A 188 6.37 16.97 1.73
N GLU A 189 6.12 17.10 3.03
CA GLU A 189 6.90 17.96 3.92
C GLU A 189 8.38 17.54 3.96
N PHE A 190 8.65 16.25 4.19
CA PHE A 190 10.03 15.75 4.24
C PHE A 190 10.69 15.62 2.86
N ALA A 191 9.91 15.59 1.77
CA ALA A 191 10.41 15.48 0.40
C ALA A 191 11.16 16.73 -0.06
N GLN A 192 10.97 17.86 0.63
CA GLN A 192 11.71 19.10 0.42
C GLN A 192 13.17 19.02 0.90
N LEU A 193 13.48 18.03 1.75
CA LEU A 193 14.79 17.88 2.36
C LEU A 193 15.72 17.06 1.46
N ASP A 194 17.02 17.23 1.70
CA ASP A 194 18.04 16.49 0.96
C ASP A 194 18.11 15.01 1.35
N GLY A 195 18.32 14.18 0.32
CA GLY A 195 18.47 12.74 0.44
C GLY A 195 17.28 11.97 -0.13
N PHE A 196 17.22 10.69 0.22
CA PHE A 196 16.22 9.75 -0.25
C PHE A 196 15.34 9.24 0.89
N PHE A 197 14.10 8.94 0.57
CA PHE A 197 13.30 8.00 1.35
C PHE A 197 13.77 6.57 1.07
N VAL A 198 13.78 5.73 2.10
CA VAL A 198 14.00 4.28 1.95
C VAL A 198 12.75 3.56 2.40
N VAL A 199 12.12 2.82 1.49
CA VAL A 199 10.82 2.18 1.68
C VAL A 199 10.94 0.68 1.40
N GLY A 200 10.45 -0.12 2.34
CA GLY A 200 10.42 -1.57 2.25
C GLY A 200 9.41 -2.07 1.22
N GLU A 201 9.57 -3.32 0.80
CA GLU A 201 8.63 -4.00 -0.10
C GLU A 201 7.22 -4.17 0.52
N ASP A 202 7.13 -4.12 1.84
CA ASP A 202 5.90 -4.14 2.63
C ASP A 202 5.25 -2.74 2.78
N GLY A 203 5.86 -1.71 2.21
CA GLY A 203 5.43 -0.32 2.27
C GLY A 203 5.87 0.43 3.52
N VAL A 204 6.64 -0.18 4.43
CA VAL A 204 7.15 0.53 5.61
C VAL A 204 8.23 1.53 5.20
N ILE A 205 8.09 2.78 5.64
CA ILE A 205 9.11 3.80 5.45
C ILE A 205 10.17 3.61 6.54
N HIS A 206 11.38 3.24 6.13
CA HIS A 206 12.51 3.04 7.06
C HIS A 206 13.22 4.34 7.39
N ALA A 207 13.34 5.23 6.41
CA ALA A 207 13.99 6.51 6.61
C ALA A 207 13.57 7.55 5.58
N ALA A 208 13.73 8.83 5.95
CA ALA A 208 13.80 9.97 5.05
C ALA A 208 15.14 10.68 5.21
N GLY A 209 15.57 11.42 4.18
CA GLY A 209 16.80 12.19 4.21
C GLY A 209 18.08 11.35 4.29
N ARG A 210 18.11 10.22 3.56
CA ARG A 210 19.29 9.36 3.45
C ARG A 210 20.20 9.84 2.32
N TYR A 211 21.46 10.12 2.66
CA TYR A 211 22.51 10.32 1.67
C TYR A 211 23.08 8.98 1.24
N LEU A 212 23.10 8.69 -0.06
CA LEU A 212 23.61 7.45 -0.59
C LEU A 212 25.14 7.54 -0.70
N SER A 213 25.85 6.81 0.16
CA SER A 213 27.30 6.83 0.29
C SER A 213 27.91 5.76 -0.61
N ILE A 214 27.80 5.97 -1.93
CA ILE A 214 28.17 4.99 -2.94
C ILE A 214 29.00 5.63 -4.04
N ASP A 215 29.82 4.81 -4.68
CA ASP A 215 30.60 5.26 -5.83
C ASP A 215 29.72 5.42 -7.06
N THR A 216 29.66 6.65 -7.57
CA THR A 216 28.97 7.01 -8.81
C THR A 216 29.89 6.96 -10.03
N SER A 217 31.17 6.60 -9.84
CA SER A 217 32.11 6.42 -10.94
C SER A 217 31.59 5.37 -11.94
N GLY A 218 31.81 5.64 -13.23
CA GLY A 218 31.36 4.79 -14.32
C GLY A 218 29.85 4.83 -14.59
N ILE A 219 29.08 5.74 -13.97
CA ILE A 219 27.70 6.01 -14.36
C ILE A 219 27.68 7.23 -15.26
N ASP A 220 27.41 7.00 -16.53
CA ASP A 220 27.26 8.06 -17.51
C ASP A 220 25.79 8.40 -17.72
N MET A 221 25.39 9.57 -17.23
CA MET A 221 24.04 10.12 -17.37
C MET A 221 24.11 11.63 -17.65
N PRO A 222 24.43 12.01 -18.90
CA PRO A 222 24.61 13.42 -19.26
C PRO A 222 23.31 14.20 -19.05
N GLY A 223 23.43 15.39 -18.48
CA GLY A 223 22.29 16.28 -18.21
C GLY A 223 21.47 15.97 -16.95
N LEU A 224 21.84 14.94 -16.18
CA LEU A 224 21.17 14.60 -14.92
C LEU A 224 22.03 14.93 -13.69
N GLY A 225 21.40 15.55 -12.68
CA GLY A 225 22.10 15.97 -11.45
C GLY A 225 22.48 14.82 -10.51
N ALA A 226 23.21 15.15 -9.44
CA ALA A 226 23.80 14.20 -8.48
C ALA A 226 22.80 13.19 -7.88
N ARG A 227 21.54 13.57 -7.67
CA ARG A 227 20.48 12.67 -7.18
C ARG A 227 20.21 11.52 -8.16
N HIS A 228 20.20 11.79 -9.47
CA HIS A 228 20.00 10.75 -10.48
C HIS A 228 21.19 9.79 -10.54
N LEU A 229 22.42 10.31 -10.47
CA LEU A 229 23.63 9.49 -10.42
C LEU A 229 23.64 8.57 -9.19
N SER A 230 23.25 9.10 -8.03
CA SER A 230 23.13 8.32 -6.79
C SER A 230 22.03 7.26 -6.89
N ALA A 231 20.90 7.57 -7.51
CA ALA A 231 19.82 6.61 -7.76
C ALA A 231 20.25 5.47 -8.69
N ALA A 232 20.98 5.79 -9.75
CA ALA A 232 21.57 4.79 -10.63
C ALA A 232 22.59 3.93 -9.87
N ALA A 233 23.53 4.53 -9.15
CA ALA A 233 24.57 3.80 -8.43
C ALA A 233 23.98 2.86 -7.38
N ILE A 234 22.97 3.28 -6.61
CA ILE A 234 22.46 2.43 -5.53
C ILE A 234 21.75 1.22 -6.10
N THR A 235 21.04 1.39 -7.22
CA THR A 235 20.34 0.30 -7.90
C THR A 235 21.27 -0.62 -8.69
N ARG A 236 22.53 -0.21 -8.93
CA ARG A 236 23.59 -1.08 -9.47
C ARG A 236 24.14 -2.01 -8.41
N GLU A 237 24.26 -1.54 -7.16
CA GLU A 237 24.86 -2.29 -6.06
C GLU A 237 23.87 -3.02 -5.14
N THR A 238 22.57 -2.84 -5.37
CA THR A 238 21.49 -3.41 -4.56
C THR A 238 20.35 -3.90 -5.44
N ASP A 239 19.47 -4.73 -4.88
CA ASP A 239 18.24 -5.16 -5.57
C ASP A 239 17.11 -4.12 -5.49
N ALA A 240 17.39 -2.91 -5.03
CA ALA A 240 16.40 -1.84 -4.96
C ALA A 240 16.03 -1.27 -6.34
N VAL A 241 14.91 -0.55 -6.36
CA VAL A 241 14.46 0.34 -7.43
C VAL A 241 14.52 1.76 -6.90
N ALA A 242 14.96 2.73 -7.69
CA ALA A 242 14.96 4.13 -7.29
C ALA A 242 14.00 4.94 -8.16
N ILE A 243 13.20 5.81 -7.53
CA ILE A 243 12.31 6.77 -8.20
C ILE A 243 12.85 8.16 -7.87
N VAL A 244 13.09 9.00 -8.86
CA VAL A 244 13.58 10.38 -8.69
C VAL A 244 12.60 11.34 -9.33
N VAL A 245 12.23 12.38 -8.60
CA VAL A 245 11.46 13.52 -9.11
C VAL A 245 12.41 14.69 -9.31
N SER A 246 12.46 15.22 -10.53
CA SER A 246 13.32 16.35 -10.88
C SER A 246 12.71 17.68 -10.42
N GLU A 247 13.49 18.49 -9.71
CA GLU A 247 13.05 19.81 -9.24
C GLU A 247 12.74 20.77 -10.40
N SER A 248 13.54 20.73 -11.47
CA SER A 248 13.41 21.67 -12.59
C SER A 248 12.09 21.55 -13.38
N GLY A 249 11.54 20.33 -13.48
CA GLY A 249 10.46 20.01 -14.40
C GLY A 249 9.42 19.04 -13.87
N GLY A 250 9.55 18.54 -12.64
CA GLY A 250 8.67 17.52 -12.08
C GLY A 250 8.78 16.15 -12.74
N ILE A 251 9.70 15.98 -13.71
CA ILE A 251 9.90 14.72 -14.45
C ILE A 251 10.28 13.61 -13.48
N ILE A 252 9.62 12.47 -13.64
CA ILE A 252 9.78 11.29 -12.80
C ILE A 252 10.60 10.27 -13.56
N ARG A 253 11.64 9.75 -12.92
CA ARG A 253 12.53 8.75 -13.49
C ARG A 253 12.66 7.55 -12.58
N VAL A 254 12.63 6.36 -13.15
CA VAL A 254 12.80 5.10 -12.43
C VAL A 254 14.11 4.45 -12.86
N PHE A 255 14.91 4.03 -11.87
CA PHE A 255 16.19 3.38 -12.06
C PHE A 255 16.18 1.97 -11.47
N LYS A 256 16.82 1.03 -12.18
CA LYS A 256 17.04 -0.35 -11.74
C LYS A 256 18.32 -0.88 -12.39
N GLY A 257 19.17 -1.55 -11.61
CA GLY A 257 20.40 -2.16 -12.14
C GLY A 257 21.39 -1.15 -12.72
N GLY A 258 21.43 0.08 -12.19
CA GLY A 258 22.31 1.13 -12.71
C GLY A 258 21.79 1.86 -13.95
N LYS A 259 20.59 1.53 -14.44
CA LYS A 259 20.03 2.10 -15.67
C LYS A 259 18.70 2.79 -15.41
N MET A 260 18.42 3.83 -16.17
CA MET A 260 17.07 4.40 -16.23
C MET A 260 16.18 3.45 -17.04
N ILE A 261 15.10 2.98 -16.43
CA ILE A 261 14.15 2.05 -17.06
C ILE A 261 12.83 2.72 -17.43
N LYS A 262 12.56 3.91 -16.89
CA LYS A 262 11.36 4.68 -17.17
C LYS A 262 11.60 6.17 -16.96
N GLU A 263 11.00 6.99 -17.82
CA GLU A 263 10.88 8.43 -17.69
C GLU A 263 9.43 8.81 -18.01
N GLU A 264 8.80 9.62 -17.16
CA GLU A 264 7.47 10.17 -17.43
C GLU A 264 7.34 11.61 -16.94
N SER A 265 6.59 12.41 -17.70
CA SER A 265 6.14 13.72 -17.25
C SER A 265 5.08 13.55 -16.15
N PRO A 266 5.03 14.46 -15.16
CA PRO A 266 4.11 14.38 -14.03
C PRO A 266 2.63 14.53 -14.41
#